data_AF-A2EPT4-F1
#
_entry.id   AF-A2EPT4-F1
#
_cell.length_a   1.000
_cell.length_b   1.000
_cell.length_c   1.000
_cell.angle_alpha   90.00
_cell.angle_beta   90.00
_cell.angle_gamma   90.00
#
_symmetry.space_group_name_H-M   'P 1'
#
loop_
_entity.id
_entity.type
_entity.pdbx_description
1 polymer ?
#
loop_
_entity_poly.entity_id
_entity_poly.type
_entity_poly.pdbx_seq_one_letter_code
_entity_poly.pdbx_strand_id
1 'polypeptide(L)'
;MTLAELTNNPKYIELSTRLYRHLWTKFPGKVGIVDVNQSNRSDIIRITGGADSYYEYIIKSYILSGRTSSKILEKHMKYLAMIKEKAIGKVNNITILHDYDDDKIIYWIRHLSTFYAGTIATGAVKENSEWKSDLNTAEELTHRYYKLYNLFKTGLGADMFDYDFVDGKFIISFWSESYILRPETIESIYSLLKFTGKEIYR
;
A
#
# COMPACT_ATOMS: atom_id res chain seq x y z
N MET A 1 5.77 -15.37 -13.37
CA MET A 1 7.08 -16.00 -13.08
C MET A 1 6.91 -17.48 -12.83
N THR A 2 6.16 -17.89 -11.80
CA THR A 2 5.92 -19.31 -11.47
C THR A 2 5.44 -20.16 -12.65
N LEU A 3 4.47 -19.67 -13.44
CA LEU A 3 4.00 -20.43 -14.61
C LEU A 3 5.12 -20.63 -15.66
N ALA A 4 5.97 -19.61 -15.88
CA ALA A 4 7.10 -19.73 -16.82
C ALA A 4 8.09 -20.80 -16.38
N GLU A 5 8.37 -20.88 -15.08
CA GLU A 5 9.24 -21.87 -14.46
C GLU A 5 8.65 -23.29 -14.58
N LEU A 6 7.39 -23.47 -14.17
CA LEU A 6 6.72 -24.77 -14.20
C LEU A 6 6.55 -25.34 -15.62
N THR A 7 6.34 -24.48 -16.61
CA THR A 7 6.14 -24.92 -18.00
C THR A 7 7.41 -24.82 -18.86
N ASN A 8 8.52 -24.34 -18.29
CA ASN A 8 9.74 -23.97 -19.02
C ASN A 8 9.45 -23.08 -20.26
N ASN A 9 8.51 -22.14 -20.13
CA ASN A 9 8.08 -21.27 -21.23
C ASN A 9 8.24 -19.78 -20.87
N PRO A 10 9.24 -19.07 -21.44
CA PRO A 10 9.55 -17.70 -21.08
C PRO A 10 8.45 -16.70 -21.47
N LYS A 11 7.55 -17.06 -22.39
CA LYS A 11 6.45 -16.19 -22.83
C LYS A 11 5.63 -15.63 -21.66
N TYR A 12 5.39 -16.43 -20.62
CA TYR A 12 4.58 -15.99 -19.48
C TYR A 12 5.25 -14.88 -18.66
N ILE A 13 6.57 -14.94 -18.45
CA ILE A 13 7.31 -13.88 -17.74
C ILE A 13 7.51 -12.66 -18.64
N GLU A 14 7.73 -12.85 -19.94
CA GLU A 14 7.86 -11.76 -20.90
C GLU A 14 6.58 -10.93 -20.98
N LEU A 15 5.42 -11.58 -21.09
CA LEU A 15 4.12 -10.91 -21.12
C LEU A 15 3.84 -10.17 -19.81
N SER A 16 4.08 -10.79 -18.65
CA SER A 16 3.81 -10.15 -17.36
C SER A 16 4.73 -8.95 -17.08
N THR A 17 5.99 -9.01 -17.52
CA THR A 17 6.98 -7.94 -17.28
C THR A 17 6.94 -6.83 -18.32
N ARG A 18 6.33 -7.06 -19.50
CA ARG A 18 6.22 -6.08 -20.57
C ARG A 18 5.51 -4.80 -20.11
N LEU A 19 4.47 -4.93 -19.29
CA LEU A 19 3.73 -3.79 -18.75
C LEU A 19 4.63 -2.91 -17.87
N TYR A 20 5.32 -3.49 -16.88
CA TYR A 20 6.24 -2.76 -16.02
C TYR A 20 7.34 -2.06 -16.81
N ARG A 21 7.95 -2.76 -17.77
CA ARG A 21 8.97 -2.16 -18.65
C ARG A 21 8.42 -0.97 -19.43
N HIS A 22 7.22 -1.10 -20.00
CA HIS A 22 6.59 -0.02 -20.75
C HIS A 22 6.28 1.19 -19.86
N LEU A 23 5.61 0.99 -18.72
CA LEU A 23 5.22 2.05 -17.80
C LEU A 23 6.43 2.78 -17.23
N TRP A 24 7.44 2.04 -16.75
CA TRP A 24 8.61 2.65 -16.13
C TRP A 24 9.52 3.37 -17.11
N THR A 25 9.50 2.98 -18.39
CA THR A 25 10.23 3.68 -19.45
C THR A 25 9.49 4.92 -19.91
N LYS A 26 8.17 4.81 -20.12
CA LYS A 26 7.34 5.92 -20.62
C LYS A 26 7.14 7.01 -19.55
N PHE A 27 7.10 6.62 -18.28
CA PHE A 27 6.81 7.52 -17.15
C PHE A 27 7.82 7.35 -16.00
N PRO A 28 9.12 7.67 -16.19
CA PRO A 28 10.17 7.38 -15.23
C PRO A 28 10.02 8.12 -13.89
N GLY A 29 9.33 9.27 -13.89
CA GLY A 29 9.07 10.10 -12.72
C GLY A 29 7.74 9.86 -12.01
N LYS A 30 6.81 9.08 -12.61
CA LYS A 30 5.45 8.94 -12.08
C LYS A 30 5.30 7.73 -11.17
N VAL A 31 4.46 7.89 -10.16
CA VAL A 31 4.05 6.86 -9.21
C VAL A 31 2.65 6.40 -9.57
N GLY A 32 2.38 5.11 -9.36
CA GLY A 32 1.05 4.55 -9.50
C GLY A 32 0.62 4.28 -10.93
N ILE A 33 -0.69 4.09 -11.09
CA ILE A 33 -1.31 3.88 -12.38
C ILE A 33 -1.41 5.22 -13.08
N VAL A 34 -0.53 5.43 -14.05
CA VAL A 34 -0.59 6.56 -14.97
C VAL A 34 -1.72 6.29 -15.95
N ASP A 35 -2.70 7.18 -16.03
CA ASP A 35 -3.58 7.22 -17.19
C ASP A 35 -2.70 7.48 -18.42
N VAL A 36 -2.56 6.44 -19.26
CA VAL A 36 -1.69 6.44 -20.44
C VAL A 36 -2.04 7.54 -21.45
N ASN A 37 -3.24 8.11 -21.35
CA ASN A 37 -3.76 9.19 -22.19
C ASN A 37 -3.61 10.59 -21.56
N GLN A 38 -3.19 10.69 -20.28
CA GLN A 38 -3.13 11.96 -19.53
C GLN A 38 -1.77 12.16 -18.84
N SER A 39 -0.69 12.06 -19.60
CA SER A 39 0.70 12.16 -19.10
C SER A 39 1.06 13.48 -18.40
N ASN A 40 0.27 14.54 -18.62
CA ASN A 40 0.52 15.89 -18.09
C ASN A 40 -0.14 16.16 -16.73
N ARG A 41 -0.89 15.21 -16.16
CA ARG A 41 -1.48 15.40 -14.83
C ARG A 41 -0.44 15.33 -13.71
N SER A 42 -0.78 15.92 -12.56
CA SER A 42 -0.07 15.76 -11.29
C SER A 42 0.04 14.27 -10.91
N ASP A 43 0.84 13.97 -9.88
CA ASP A 43 1.03 12.59 -9.47
C ASP A 43 -0.26 12.04 -8.84
N ILE A 44 -0.73 10.90 -9.33
CA ILE A 44 -1.90 10.21 -8.79
C ILE A 44 -1.41 8.99 -8.02
N ILE A 45 -1.67 8.98 -6.72
CA ILE A 45 -1.39 7.85 -5.84
C ILE A 45 -2.72 7.31 -5.35
N ARG A 46 -3.19 6.25 -6.01
CA ARG A 46 -4.34 5.47 -5.53
C ARG A 46 -3.82 4.19 -4.90
N ILE A 47 -3.87 4.09 -3.58
CA ILE A 47 -3.52 2.87 -2.84
C ILE A 47 -4.76 1.99 -2.63
N THR A 48 -5.94 2.53 -2.95
CA THR A 48 -7.20 1.80 -2.91
C THR A 48 -7.51 1.09 -4.23
N GLY A 49 -8.78 0.70 -4.40
CA GLY A 49 -9.22 -0.16 -5.49
C GLY A 49 -8.93 0.39 -6.88
N GLY A 50 -8.43 -0.50 -7.73
CA GLY A 50 -8.03 -0.23 -9.10
C GLY A 50 -6.53 -0.03 -9.26
N ALA A 51 -5.78 0.18 -8.18
CA ALA A 51 -4.32 0.40 -8.22
C ALA A 51 -3.53 -0.24 -7.05
N ASP A 52 -4.18 -0.63 -5.96
CA ASP A 52 -3.61 -1.36 -4.80
C ASP A 52 -2.47 -2.36 -5.13
N SER A 53 -2.83 -3.49 -5.74
CA SER A 53 -1.97 -4.65 -5.95
C SER A 53 -0.87 -4.40 -6.99
N TYR A 54 -0.94 -3.31 -7.75
CA TYR A 54 0.18 -2.88 -8.59
C TYR A 54 1.43 -2.62 -7.72
N TYR A 55 1.29 -1.88 -6.62
CA TYR A 55 2.42 -1.59 -5.73
C TYR A 55 2.89 -2.84 -4.98
N GLU A 56 1.95 -3.66 -4.55
CA GLU A 56 2.19 -4.95 -3.89
C GLU A 56 3.05 -5.87 -4.75
N TYR A 57 2.68 -6.02 -6.03
CA TYR A 57 3.34 -6.94 -6.93
C TYR A 57 4.74 -6.50 -7.32
N ILE A 58 5.09 -5.21 -7.22
CA ILE A 58 6.47 -4.77 -7.42
C ILE A 58 7.37 -5.47 -6.40
N ILE A 59 7.08 -5.34 -5.11
CA ILE A 59 7.92 -5.93 -4.08
C ILE A 59 7.78 -7.45 -4.00
N LYS A 60 6.56 -8.00 -4.18
CA LYS A 60 6.37 -9.45 -4.26
C LYS A 60 7.13 -10.05 -5.45
N SER A 61 7.25 -9.33 -6.58
CA SER A 61 8.05 -9.80 -7.72
C SER A 61 9.55 -9.77 -7.44
N TYR A 62 10.05 -8.77 -6.71
CA TYR A 62 11.45 -8.76 -6.28
C TYR A 62 11.76 -9.98 -5.42
N ILE A 63 10.90 -10.30 -4.45
CA ILE A 63 11.08 -11.47 -3.58
C ILE A 63 10.97 -12.77 -4.37
N LEU A 64 9.92 -12.91 -5.20
CA LEU A 64 9.65 -14.12 -5.99
C LEU A 64 10.74 -14.40 -7.04
N SER A 65 11.42 -13.37 -7.54
CA SER A 65 12.57 -13.52 -8.45
C SER A 65 13.89 -13.86 -7.73
N GLY A 66 13.83 -14.26 -6.46
CA GLY A 66 15.02 -14.57 -5.65
C GLY A 66 15.85 -13.33 -5.30
N ARG A 67 15.22 -12.15 -5.24
CA ARG A 67 15.86 -10.87 -4.89
C ARG A 67 16.95 -10.42 -5.86
N THR A 68 16.86 -10.84 -7.12
CA THR A 68 17.92 -10.64 -8.12
C THR A 68 17.85 -9.32 -8.87
N SER A 69 16.68 -8.65 -8.90
CA SER A 69 16.50 -7.43 -9.70
C SER A 69 16.52 -6.16 -8.86
N SER A 70 17.68 -5.49 -8.80
CA SER A 70 17.82 -4.21 -8.08
C SER A 70 16.83 -3.15 -8.58
N LYS A 71 16.57 -3.10 -9.90
CA LYS A 71 15.63 -2.17 -10.52
C LYS A 71 14.20 -2.29 -9.97
N ILE A 72 13.75 -3.48 -9.62
CA ILE A 72 12.42 -3.69 -9.03
C ILE A 72 12.40 -3.15 -7.60
N LEU A 73 13.45 -3.43 -6.82
CA LEU A 73 13.58 -2.93 -5.46
C LEU A 73 13.69 -1.40 -5.43
N GLU A 74 14.56 -0.82 -6.27
CA GLU A 74 14.69 0.64 -6.44
C GLU A 74 13.35 1.29 -6.80
N LYS A 75 12.54 0.62 -7.64
CA LYS A 75 11.20 1.11 -7.98
C LYS A 75 10.27 1.10 -6.78
N HIS A 76 10.25 0.02 -6.00
CA HIS A 76 9.48 -0.06 -4.76
C HIS A 76 9.88 1.07 -3.80
N MET A 77 11.18 1.23 -3.54
CA MET A 77 11.71 2.26 -2.65
C MET A 77 11.32 3.67 -3.11
N LYS A 78 11.46 3.96 -4.41
CA LYS A 78 11.07 5.24 -4.99
C LYS A 78 9.58 5.52 -4.80
N TYR A 79 8.73 4.55 -5.07
CA TYR A 79 7.27 4.70 -4.93
C TYR A 79 6.88 4.88 -3.47
N LEU A 80 7.43 4.06 -2.58
CA LEU A 80 7.17 4.17 -1.15
C LEU A 80 7.62 5.52 -0.59
N ALA A 81 8.78 6.05 -0.99
CA ALA A 81 9.23 7.37 -0.58
C ALA A 81 8.19 8.46 -0.92
N MET A 82 7.71 8.48 -2.17
CA MET A 82 6.70 9.44 -2.62
C MET A 82 5.33 9.22 -1.93
N ILE A 83 4.95 7.97 -1.65
CA ILE A 83 3.72 7.65 -0.92
C ILE A 83 3.81 8.16 0.53
N LYS A 84 4.93 7.93 1.21
CA LYS A 84 5.17 8.44 2.57
C LYS A 84 5.11 9.97 2.60
N GLU A 85 5.64 10.63 1.58
CA GLU A 85 5.66 12.09 1.46
C GLU A 85 4.27 12.67 1.20
N LYS A 86 3.51 12.11 0.25
CA LYS A 86 2.31 12.75 -0.31
C LYS A 86 0.99 12.21 0.25
N ALA A 87 0.96 10.94 0.64
CA ALA A 87 -0.28 10.21 0.89
C ALA A 87 -0.50 9.84 2.37
N ILE A 88 0.48 10.09 3.25
CA ILE A 88 0.27 9.97 4.70
C ILE A 88 -0.39 11.26 5.21
N GLY A 89 -1.67 11.14 5.54
CA GLY A 89 -2.50 12.22 6.07
C GLY A 89 -2.71 12.09 7.57
N LYS A 90 -3.14 13.18 8.20
CA LYS A 90 -3.40 13.24 9.64
C LYS A 90 -4.71 13.96 9.94
N VAL A 91 -5.59 13.30 10.68
CA VAL A 91 -6.75 13.92 11.33
C VAL A 91 -6.60 13.79 12.83
N ASN A 92 -6.52 14.92 13.53
CA ASN A 92 -6.19 14.99 14.95
C ASN A 92 -4.94 14.17 15.32
N ASN A 93 -5.07 13.06 16.05
CA ASN A 93 -3.95 12.20 16.47
C ASN A 93 -3.85 10.88 15.69
N ILE A 94 -4.62 10.73 14.62
CA ILE A 94 -4.61 9.57 13.72
C ILE A 94 -3.89 9.97 12.43
N THR A 95 -2.71 9.37 12.21
CA THR A 95 -1.91 9.51 11.00
C THR A 95 -1.99 8.20 10.23
N ILE A 96 -2.54 8.20 9.01
CA ILE A 96 -2.73 7.00 8.20
C ILE A 96 -2.53 7.30 6.72
N LEU A 97 -2.54 6.24 5.90
CA LEU A 97 -2.42 6.34 4.46
C LEU A 97 -3.78 6.61 3.80
N HIS A 98 -3.75 7.49 2.81
CA HIS A 98 -4.87 7.94 2.00
C HIS A 98 -4.55 7.83 0.51
N ASP A 99 -5.55 8.06 -0.34
CA ASP A 99 -5.30 8.36 -1.74
C ASP A 99 -4.81 9.82 -1.88
N TYR A 100 -4.03 10.10 -2.92
CA TYR A 100 -3.57 11.44 -3.29
C TYR A 100 -3.85 11.68 -4.77
N ASP A 101 -4.55 12.76 -5.08
CA ASP A 101 -4.97 13.15 -6.43
C ASP A 101 -5.08 14.68 -6.53
N ASP A 102 -4.84 15.25 -7.72
CA ASP A 102 -4.87 16.70 -7.98
C ASP A 102 -4.16 17.55 -6.88
N ASP A 103 -2.97 17.09 -6.48
CA ASP A 103 -2.11 17.67 -5.45
C ASP A 103 -2.72 17.79 -4.04
N LYS A 104 -3.65 16.89 -3.72
CA LYS A 104 -4.33 16.85 -2.42
C LYS A 104 -4.50 15.44 -1.91
N ILE A 105 -4.47 15.31 -0.58
CA ILE A 105 -4.88 14.09 0.12
C ILE A 105 -6.40 13.96 0.05
N ILE A 106 -6.89 12.77 -0.29
CA ILE A 106 -8.31 12.42 -0.26
C ILE A 106 -8.59 11.69 1.06
N TYR A 107 -9.28 12.39 1.98
CA TYR A 107 -9.44 11.96 3.37
C TYR A 107 -10.42 10.81 3.61
N TRP A 108 -10.91 10.16 2.55
CA TRP A 108 -11.64 8.91 2.65
C TRP A 108 -10.70 7.73 2.90
N ILE A 109 -11.25 6.64 3.43
CA ILE A 109 -10.55 5.38 3.62
C ILE A 109 -11.38 4.29 2.98
N ARG A 110 -10.71 3.41 2.23
CA ARG A 110 -11.25 2.11 1.85
C ARG A 110 -10.53 1.06 2.66
N HIS A 111 -11.25 0.09 3.23
CA HIS A 111 -10.64 -1.03 3.99
C HIS A 111 -9.49 -1.67 3.20
N LEU A 112 -9.67 -1.72 1.87
CA LEU A 112 -8.69 -2.21 0.91
C LEU A 112 -7.31 -1.56 1.01
N SER A 113 -7.14 -0.30 1.42
CA SER A 113 -5.79 0.31 1.53
C SER A 113 -4.99 -0.19 2.73
N THR A 114 -5.62 -0.86 3.70
CA THR A 114 -4.96 -1.28 4.95
C THR A 114 -3.93 -2.38 4.74
N PHE A 115 -3.94 -3.10 3.62
CA PHE A 115 -2.93 -4.10 3.23
C PHE A 115 -1.55 -3.46 3.03
N TYR A 116 -1.51 -2.15 2.75
CA TYR A 116 -0.30 -1.50 2.30
C TYR A 116 0.75 -1.42 3.42
N ALA A 117 0.33 -1.42 4.69
CA ALA A 117 1.26 -1.55 5.81
C ALA A 117 2.02 -2.89 5.76
N GLY A 118 1.34 -4.01 5.48
CA GLY A 118 1.96 -5.31 5.25
C GLY A 118 2.87 -5.34 4.01
N THR A 119 2.48 -4.62 2.95
CA THR A 119 3.31 -4.43 1.75
C THR A 119 4.61 -3.69 2.08
N ILE A 120 4.54 -2.63 2.88
CA ILE A 120 5.72 -1.89 3.35
C ILE A 120 6.62 -2.81 4.19
N ALA A 121 6.05 -3.56 5.14
CA ALA A 121 6.81 -4.50 5.96
C ALA A 121 7.49 -5.59 5.11
N THR A 122 6.81 -6.07 4.07
CA THR A 122 7.35 -7.03 3.10
C THR A 122 8.56 -6.47 2.33
N GLY A 123 8.59 -5.16 2.07
CA GLY A 123 9.69 -4.45 1.42
C GLY A 123 10.84 -4.04 2.32
N ALA A 124 10.72 -4.22 3.64
CA ALA A 124 11.77 -3.96 4.62
C ALA A 124 12.86 -5.07 4.64
N VAL A 125 13.37 -5.41 3.47
CA VAL A 125 14.46 -6.37 3.27
C VAL A 125 15.83 -5.71 3.47
N LYS A 126 16.88 -6.49 3.75
CA LYS A 126 18.23 -5.94 4.06
C LYS A 126 18.83 -5.14 2.91
N GLU A 127 18.47 -5.47 1.68
CA GLU A 127 18.89 -4.83 0.44
C GLU A 127 18.24 -3.46 0.25
N ASN A 128 17.14 -3.16 0.96
CA ASN A 128 16.52 -1.85 1.01
C ASN A 128 17.26 -0.98 2.04
N SER A 129 17.88 0.13 1.61
CA SER A 129 18.62 1.02 2.52
C SER A 129 17.74 1.65 3.61
N GLU A 130 16.44 1.79 3.36
CA GLU A 130 15.44 2.41 4.25
C GLU A 130 14.69 1.40 5.11
N TRP A 131 15.07 0.11 5.10
CA TRP A 131 14.26 -0.98 5.66
C TRP A 131 13.78 -0.76 7.10
N LYS A 132 14.59 -0.15 7.97
CA LYS A 132 14.19 0.15 9.36
C LYS A 132 13.12 1.23 9.42
N SER A 133 13.29 2.29 8.62
CA SER A 133 12.33 3.39 8.52
C SER A 133 11.00 2.90 7.93
N ASP A 134 11.09 2.05 6.92
CA ASP A 134 9.92 1.43 6.29
C ASP A 134 9.20 0.49 7.27
N LEU A 135 9.91 -0.37 7.99
CA LEU A 135 9.30 -1.24 9.00
C LEU A 135 8.62 -0.42 10.11
N ASN A 136 9.25 0.64 10.61
CA ASN A 136 8.62 1.54 11.58
C ASN A 136 7.34 2.19 11.03
N THR A 137 7.36 2.60 9.75
CA THR A 137 6.19 3.14 9.07
C THR A 137 5.06 2.10 9.00
N ALA A 138 5.37 0.84 8.67
CA ALA A 138 4.39 -0.24 8.65
C ALA A 138 3.77 -0.51 10.02
N GLU A 139 4.61 -0.53 11.08
CA GLU A 139 4.15 -0.69 12.46
C GLU A 139 3.23 0.46 12.90
N GLU A 140 3.61 1.71 12.59
CA GLU A 140 2.78 2.87 12.90
C GLU A 140 1.45 2.81 12.17
N LEU A 141 1.45 2.61 10.84
CA LEU A 141 0.21 2.54 10.06
C LEU A 141 -0.73 1.46 10.59
N THR A 142 -0.22 0.26 10.86
CA THR A 142 -1.03 -0.85 11.39
C THR A 142 -1.65 -0.51 12.74
N HIS A 143 -0.87 0.08 13.65
CA HIS A 143 -1.38 0.51 14.95
C HIS A 143 -2.42 1.64 14.84
N ARG A 144 -2.26 2.54 13.86
CA ARG A 144 -3.19 3.64 13.61
C ARG A 144 -4.50 3.15 12.98
N TYR A 145 -4.45 2.16 12.09
CA TYR A 145 -5.66 1.48 11.61
C TYR A 145 -6.40 0.77 12.74
N TYR A 146 -5.70 0.08 13.63
CA TYR A 146 -6.31 -0.50 14.83
C TYR A 146 -7.02 0.56 15.69
N LYS A 147 -6.36 1.70 15.97
CA LYS A 147 -6.96 2.81 16.71
C LYS A 147 -8.19 3.39 16.03
N LEU A 148 -8.14 3.54 14.70
CA LEU A 148 -9.27 4.00 13.90
C LEU A 148 -10.44 3.03 13.99
N TYR A 149 -10.19 1.72 13.89
CA TYR A 149 -11.24 0.70 13.97
C TYR A 149 -11.84 0.58 15.38
N ASN A 150 -11.09 0.90 16.43
CA ASN A 150 -11.63 1.02 17.79
C ASN A 150 -12.63 2.17 17.97
N LEU A 151 -12.76 3.08 16.99
CA LEU A 151 -13.84 4.08 16.97
C LEU A 151 -15.18 3.47 16.51
N PHE A 152 -15.15 2.31 15.87
CA PHE A 152 -16.33 1.61 15.35
C PHE A 152 -16.94 0.77 16.47
N LYS A 153 -18.28 0.73 16.56
CA LYS A 153 -19.00 -0.03 17.58
C LYS A 153 -18.64 -1.51 17.61
N THR A 154 -18.31 -2.08 16.45
CA THR A 154 -17.97 -3.50 16.26
C THR A 154 -16.48 -3.79 16.40
N GLY A 155 -15.62 -2.76 16.39
CA GLY A 155 -14.17 -2.92 16.21
C GLY A 155 -13.75 -3.34 14.79
N LEU A 156 -14.69 -3.43 13.84
CA LEU A 156 -14.45 -3.80 12.44
C LEU A 156 -14.61 -2.57 11.55
N GLY A 157 -13.59 -2.27 10.76
CA GLY A 157 -13.65 -1.18 9.78
C GLY A 157 -14.61 -1.49 8.64
N ALA A 158 -15.36 -0.48 8.21
CA ALA A 158 -16.25 -0.57 7.07
C ALA A 158 -15.47 -0.53 5.73
N ASP A 159 -16.09 -0.98 4.64
CA ASP A 159 -15.50 -1.03 3.31
C ASP A 159 -15.05 0.36 2.82
N MET A 160 -15.85 1.41 3.11
CA MET A 160 -15.51 2.78 2.73
C MET A 160 -16.12 3.83 3.67
N PHE A 161 -15.29 4.69 4.24
CA PHE A 161 -15.71 5.68 5.24
C PHE A 161 -14.77 6.88 5.30
N ASP A 162 -15.27 8.00 5.79
CA ASP A 162 -14.52 9.18 6.18
C ASP A 162 -14.42 9.25 7.71
N TYR A 163 -13.46 10.03 8.18
CA TYR A 163 -13.30 10.34 9.59
C TYR A 163 -12.86 11.79 9.75
N ASP A 164 -13.45 12.45 10.74
CA ASP A 164 -13.15 13.85 11.08
C ASP A 164 -13.05 14.01 12.60
N PHE A 165 -12.51 15.14 13.07
CA PHE A 165 -12.41 15.49 14.47
C PHE A 165 -13.04 16.84 14.74
N VAL A 166 -14.23 16.83 15.32
CA VAL A 166 -15.07 18.01 15.58
C VAL A 166 -15.45 18.04 17.06
N ASP A 167 -15.35 19.21 17.69
CA ASP A 167 -15.71 19.44 19.10
C ASP A 167 -15.10 18.43 20.08
N GLY A 168 -13.84 18.06 19.86
CA GLY A 168 -13.11 17.14 20.72
C GLY A 168 -13.45 15.66 20.53
N LYS A 169 -14.22 15.31 19.48
CA LYS A 169 -14.67 13.93 19.22
C LYS A 169 -14.41 13.53 17.78
N PHE A 170 -14.09 12.25 17.59
CA PHE A 170 -14.06 11.67 16.25
C PHE A 170 -15.48 11.40 15.75
N ILE A 171 -15.71 11.73 14.48
CA ILE A 171 -16.94 11.44 13.75
C ILE A 171 -16.57 10.53 12.59
N ILE A 172 -17.29 9.42 12.44
CA ILE A 172 -17.17 8.50 11.30
C ILE A 172 -18.40 8.67 10.43
N SER A 173 -18.18 8.89 9.13
CA SER A 173 -19.22 8.98 8.11
C SER A 173 -19.00 7.88 7.08
N PHE A 174 -20.07 7.24 6.61
CA PHE A 174 -19.94 6.07 5.76
C PHE A 174 -20.35 6.34 4.32
N TRP A 175 -19.52 5.87 3.39
CA TRP A 175 -19.91 5.69 1.99
C TRP A 175 -20.42 4.27 1.76
N SER A 176 -19.86 3.29 2.48
CA SER A 176 -20.26 1.89 2.51
C SER A 176 -20.00 1.33 3.90
N GLU A 177 -21.07 1.09 4.67
CA GLU A 177 -21.03 0.53 6.03
C GLU A 177 -20.71 -0.98 6.06
N SER A 178 -20.66 -1.63 4.90
CA SER A 178 -20.50 -3.08 4.82
C SER A 178 -19.12 -3.54 5.29
N TYR A 179 -19.07 -4.71 5.91
CA TYR A 179 -17.83 -5.46 6.15
C TYR A 179 -18.00 -6.86 5.55
N ILE A 180 -17.32 -7.11 4.44
CA ILE A 180 -17.46 -8.35 3.64
C ILE A 180 -16.34 -9.36 3.95
N LEU A 181 -15.97 -9.47 5.24
CA LEU A 181 -14.90 -10.36 5.72
C LEU A 181 -13.55 -10.10 5.02
N ARG A 182 -13.25 -8.83 4.76
CA ARG A 182 -12.03 -8.49 4.03
C ARG A 182 -10.77 -8.73 4.88
N PRO A 183 -9.65 -9.15 4.25
CA PRO A 183 -8.47 -9.58 4.99
C PRO A 183 -7.40 -8.49 5.18
N GLU A 184 -7.50 -7.32 4.56
CA GLU A 184 -6.32 -6.47 4.33
C GLU A 184 -5.65 -5.97 5.63
N THR A 185 -6.44 -5.64 6.67
CA THR A 185 -5.89 -5.24 7.97
C THR A 185 -5.22 -6.41 8.67
N ILE A 186 -5.84 -7.61 8.66
CA ILE A 186 -5.25 -8.79 9.30
C ILE A 186 -4.04 -9.32 8.53
N GLU A 187 -3.97 -9.13 7.20
CA GLU A 187 -2.79 -9.40 6.38
C GLU A 187 -1.60 -8.54 6.84
N SER A 188 -1.82 -7.24 7.08
CA SER A 188 -0.80 -6.34 7.60
C SER A 188 -0.33 -6.72 9.01
N ILE A 189 -1.27 -7.04 9.91
CA ILE A 189 -0.97 -7.52 11.26
C ILE A 189 -0.13 -8.81 11.19
N TYR A 190 -0.56 -9.79 10.38
CA TYR A 190 0.16 -11.05 10.20
C TYR A 190 1.57 -10.84 9.65
N SER A 191 1.72 -9.95 8.66
CA SER A 191 3.02 -9.60 8.09
C SER A 191 3.95 -9.05 9.17
N LEU A 192 3.47 -8.12 10.00
CA LEU A 192 4.24 -7.58 11.11
C LEU A 192 4.57 -8.64 12.17
N LEU A 193 3.64 -9.52 12.53
CA LEU A 193 3.92 -10.64 13.43
C LEU A 193 5.07 -11.50 12.87
N LYS A 194 5.06 -11.81 11.56
CA LYS A 194 6.11 -12.62 10.93
C LYS A 194 7.46 -11.94 10.83
N PHE A 195 7.50 -10.64 10.54
CA PHE A 195 8.76 -9.93 10.36
C PHE A 195 9.37 -9.43 11.67
N THR A 196 8.54 -9.17 12.69
CA THR A 196 8.99 -8.56 13.96
C THR A 196 8.98 -9.53 15.13
N GLY A 197 8.14 -10.58 15.09
CA GLY A 197 7.92 -11.49 16.20
C GLY A 197 7.24 -10.85 17.42
N LYS A 198 6.73 -9.61 17.31
CA LYS A 198 6.09 -8.91 18.43
C LYS A 198 4.71 -9.50 18.72
N GLU A 199 4.51 -9.96 19.95
CA GLU A 199 3.26 -10.59 20.40
C GLU A 199 2.04 -9.65 20.38
N ILE A 200 2.23 -8.33 20.31
CA ILE A 200 1.12 -7.37 20.13
C ILE A 200 0.35 -7.56 18.82
N TYR A 201 0.92 -8.28 17.86
CA TYR A 201 0.31 -8.60 16.57
C TYR A 201 -0.32 -10.02 16.53
N ARG A 202 -0.38 -10.73 17.66
CA ARG A 202 -1.08 -12.02 17.81
C ARG A 202 -2.46 -11.79 18.42
#